data_AF-A0A945KTA5-F1
#
_entry.id   AF-A0A945KTA5-F1
#
_cell.length_a   1.000
_cell.length_b   1.000
_cell.length_c   1.000
_cell.angle_alpha   90.00
_cell.angle_beta   90.00
_cell.angle_gamma   90.00
#
_symmetry.space_group_name_H-M   'P 1'
#
loop_
_entity.id
_entity.type
_entity.pdbx_description
1 polymer ?
#
loop_
_entity_poly.entity_id
_entity_poly.type
_entity_poly.pdbx_seq_one_letter_code
_entity_poly.pdbx_strand_id
1 'polypeptide(L)'
;MSTTPALAHGASPGSSGGGMALLIFPVAAILFVFFLVFTRRRKGWTVLVPGGAGAIGRSLVPQLLQHGHRVVVLDPRCTDNEIFKAHQGHEDLREIPGDFANPATLEFALKGCDAVIHLASIRGGSGREPDPAVVKATNLEAFGPLVRAARAAGVKRFLFASSFGLAGAGDKAGCEQLLEEARAPGFVTCSVRAGDARQKTPDIDVDGLVAFYLTLLNQPDTRIDGTIDVPADGWTDAETTVMEQKNPE
;
A
#
# COMPACT_ATOMS: atom_id res chain seq x y z
N MET A 1 -61.69 -80.22 3.29
CA MET A 1 -60.31 -79.71 3.38
C MET A 1 -59.96 -79.26 1.97
N SER A 2 -59.74 -78.01 1.59
CA SER A 2 -59.01 -76.92 2.24
C SER A 2 -59.56 -75.57 1.77
N THR A 3 -59.43 -74.59 2.65
CA THR A 3 -59.85 -73.18 2.65
C THR A 3 -59.11 -72.28 1.65
N THR A 4 -59.79 -71.29 1.04
CA THR A 4 -59.50 -69.84 1.24
C THR A 4 -60.56 -68.91 0.61
N PRO A 5 -60.94 -67.78 1.26
CA PRO A 5 -61.87 -66.78 0.72
C PRO A 5 -61.20 -65.46 0.26
N ALA A 6 -61.89 -64.79 -0.67
CA ALA A 6 -62.19 -63.37 -0.87
C ALA A 6 -61.28 -62.16 -0.46
N LEU A 7 -61.28 -61.18 -1.39
CA LEU A 7 -61.43 -59.72 -1.25
C LEU A 7 -60.26 -58.78 -0.82
N ALA A 8 -59.80 -58.02 -1.82
CA ALA A 8 -59.76 -56.55 -1.98
C ALA A 8 -59.14 -55.56 -0.95
N HIS A 9 -58.53 -54.54 -1.57
CA HIS A 9 -58.18 -53.17 -1.14
C HIS A 9 -56.86 -52.90 -0.39
N GLY A 10 -56.08 -52.00 -0.99
CA GLY A 10 -54.95 -51.35 -0.34
C GLY A 10 -54.08 -50.57 -1.32
N ALA A 11 -54.59 -49.45 -1.87
CA ALA A 11 -53.73 -48.45 -2.48
C ALA A 11 -52.96 -47.71 -1.37
N SER A 12 -51.66 -47.50 -1.57
CA SER A 12 -50.90 -46.45 -0.87
C SER A 12 -49.80 -45.92 -1.81
N PRO A 13 -49.89 -44.65 -2.25
CA PRO A 13 -48.74 -43.93 -2.79
C PRO A 13 -48.03 -43.26 -1.61
N GLY A 14 -46.81 -43.69 -1.29
CA GLY A 14 -46.04 -43.09 -0.22
C GLY A 14 -44.55 -43.06 -0.54
N SER A 15 -43.98 -41.85 -0.50
CA SER A 15 -42.55 -41.52 -0.41
C SER A 15 -41.83 -41.04 -1.69
N SER A 16 -42.28 -39.91 -2.24
CA SER A 16 -41.43 -38.99 -3.00
C SER A 16 -40.59 -38.13 -2.05
N GLY A 17 -39.55 -38.69 -1.43
CA GLY A 17 -38.67 -37.97 -0.48
C GLY A 17 -37.22 -37.78 -0.94
N GLY A 18 -36.89 -38.16 -2.19
CA GLY A 18 -35.49 -38.32 -2.61
C GLY A 18 -34.88 -37.17 -3.43
N GLY A 19 -35.66 -36.19 -3.88
CA GLY A 19 -35.20 -35.23 -4.91
C GLY A 19 -34.56 -33.93 -4.40
N MET A 20 -34.90 -33.48 -3.19
CA MET A 20 -34.51 -32.15 -2.71
C MET A 20 -33.13 -32.12 -2.03
N ALA A 21 -32.69 -33.21 -1.40
CA ALA A 21 -31.42 -33.24 -0.68
C ALA A 21 -30.19 -33.16 -1.61
N LEU A 22 -30.30 -33.65 -2.85
CA LEU A 22 -29.19 -33.67 -3.81
C LEU A 22 -28.87 -32.30 -4.42
N LEU A 23 -29.85 -31.37 -4.41
CA LEU A 23 -29.70 -30.01 -4.96
C LEU A 23 -29.24 -28.99 -3.92
N ILE A 24 -29.35 -29.29 -2.62
CA ILE A 24 -28.97 -28.36 -1.54
C ILE A 24 -27.45 -28.20 -1.46
N PHE A 25 -26.67 -29.28 -1.64
CA PHE A 25 -25.21 -29.22 -1.57
C PHE A 25 -24.56 -28.29 -2.61
N PRO A 26 -24.89 -28.37 -3.92
CA PRO A 26 -24.29 -27.47 -4.91
C PRO A 26 -24.75 -26.01 -4.70
N VAL A 27 -26.00 -25.78 -4.31
CA VAL A 27 -26.50 -24.42 -4.03
C VAL A 27 -25.83 -23.83 -2.78
N ALA A 28 -25.67 -24.60 -1.70
CA ALA A 28 -24.97 -24.15 -0.50
C ALA A 28 -23.47 -23.91 -0.75
N ALA A 29 -22.80 -24.76 -1.55
CA ALA A 29 -21.41 -24.55 -1.94
C ALA A 29 -21.23 -23.31 -2.82
N ILE A 30 -22.13 -23.09 -3.79
CA ILE A 30 -22.15 -21.88 -4.62
C ILE A 30 -22.39 -20.65 -3.74
N LEU A 31 -23.39 -20.67 -2.85
CA LEU A 31 -23.66 -19.56 -1.93
C LEU A 31 -22.51 -19.35 -0.93
N PHE A 32 -21.79 -20.39 -0.51
CA PHE A 32 -20.62 -20.28 0.36
C PHE A 32 -19.40 -19.74 -0.39
N VAL A 33 -19.21 -20.10 -1.65
CA VAL A 33 -18.17 -19.52 -2.53
C VAL A 33 -18.54 -18.08 -2.86
N PHE A 34 -19.80 -17.79 -3.18
CA PHE A 34 -20.31 -16.43 -3.39
C PHE A 34 -20.14 -15.59 -2.13
N PHE A 35 -20.48 -16.15 -0.97
CA PHE A 35 -20.24 -15.55 0.33
C PHE A 35 -18.74 -15.31 0.53
N LEU A 36 -17.85 -16.28 0.28
CA LEU A 36 -16.40 -16.09 0.37
C LEU A 36 -15.89 -15.03 -0.61
N VAL A 37 -16.40 -14.98 -1.83
CA VAL A 37 -16.00 -14.02 -2.88
C VAL A 37 -16.50 -12.61 -2.55
N PHE A 38 -17.73 -12.46 -2.05
CA PHE A 38 -18.34 -11.16 -1.72
C PHE A 38 -17.98 -10.66 -0.30
N THR A 39 -17.71 -11.55 0.64
CA THR A 39 -17.28 -11.18 2.01
C THR A 39 -15.77 -11.08 2.16
N ARG A 40 -14.97 -11.75 1.32
CA ARG A 40 -13.56 -11.40 1.14
C ARG A 40 -13.46 -10.21 0.19
N ARG A 41 -13.90 -9.03 0.64
CA ARG A 41 -13.19 -7.81 0.20
C ARG A 41 -11.71 -8.08 0.46
N ARG A 42 -10.86 -8.02 -0.57
CA ARG A 42 -9.41 -7.94 -0.31
C ARG A 42 -9.25 -6.76 0.66
N LYS A 43 -8.82 -7.04 1.89
CA LYS A 43 -8.50 -5.96 2.83
C LYS A 43 -7.49 -5.07 2.12
N GLY A 44 -7.78 -3.77 2.03
CA GLY A 44 -6.78 -2.82 1.57
C GLY A 44 -5.55 -2.90 2.46
N TRP A 45 -4.40 -2.59 1.88
CA TRP A 45 -3.13 -2.48 2.58
C TRP A 45 -3.22 -1.55 3.80
N THR A 46 -2.48 -1.88 4.86
CA THR A 46 -2.15 -0.91 5.90
C THR A 46 -0.84 -0.22 5.54
N VAL A 47 -0.90 1.07 5.19
CA VAL A 47 0.20 1.83 4.60
C VAL A 47 0.72 2.84 5.61
N LEU A 48 2.00 2.73 5.99
CA LEU A 48 2.70 3.78 6.73
C LEU A 48 3.20 4.85 5.76
N VAL A 49 2.93 6.12 6.05
CA VAL A 49 3.36 7.27 5.26
C VAL A 49 4.17 8.23 6.15
N PRO A 50 5.48 7.98 6.36
CA PRO A 50 6.36 8.95 6.99
C PRO A 50 6.40 10.21 6.13
N GLY A 51 6.19 11.39 6.73
CA GLY A 51 6.08 12.65 5.99
C GLY A 51 4.71 12.89 5.36
N GLY A 52 3.69 12.13 5.76
CA GLY A 52 2.35 12.20 5.19
C GLY A 52 1.64 13.55 5.41
N ALA A 53 2.05 14.37 6.38
CA ALA A 53 1.51 15.73 6.52
C ALA A 53 2.15 16.75 5.54
N GLY A 54 3.07 16.31 4.68
CA GLY A 54 3.74 17.11 3.65
C GLY A 54 2.88 17.39 2.43
N ALA A 55 3.38 18.23 1.52
CA ALA A 55 2.64 18.63 0.31
C ALA A 55 2.11 17.42 -0.49
N ILE A 56 2.97 16.43 -0.75
CA ILE A 56 2.59 15.21 -1.48
C ILE A 56 1.69 14.32 -0.60
N GLY A 57 2.03 14.16 0.67
CA GLY A 57 1.28 13.31 1.59
C GLY A 57 -0.17 13.77 1.80
N ARG A 58 -0.42 15.09 1.83
CA ARG A 58 -1.78 15.66 1.94
C ARG A 58 -2.70 15.29 0.79
N SER A 59 -2.15 15.05 -0.41
CA SER A 59 -2.92 14.56 -1.56
C SER A 59 -2.97 13.03 -1.61
N LEU A 60 -1.87 12.35 -1.26
CA LEU A 60 -1.78 10.88 -1.28
C LEU A 60 -2.70 10.22 -0.25
N VAL A 61 -2.71 10.71 0.99
CA VAL A 61 -3.43 10.07 2.11
C VAL A 61 -4.94 9.97 1.85
N PRO A 62 -5.66 11.03 1.43
CA PRO A 62 -7.07 10.92 1.06
C PRO A 62 -7.34 9.91 -0.06
N GLN A 63 -6.48 9.87 -1.08
CA GLN A 63 -6.65 8.92 -2.18
C GLN A 63 -6.44 7.47 -1.72
N LEU A 64 -5.44 7.20 -0.88
CA LEU A 64 -5.26 5.88 -0.26
C LEU A 64 -6.52 5.44 0.51
N LEU A 65 -7.11 6.34 1.31
CA LEU A 65 -8.34 6.07 2.05
C LEU A 65 -9.53 5.81 1.11
N GLN A 66 -9.69 6.62 0.04
CA GLN A 66 -10.73 6.44 -0.97
C GLN A 66 -10.63 5.09 -1.70
N HIS A 67 -9.40 4.58 -1.89
CA HIS A 67 -9.14 3.25 -2.44
C HIS A 67 -9.29 2.10 -1.42
N GLY A 68 -9.74 2.40 -0.19
CA GLY A 68 -10.04 1.41 0.85
C GLY A 68 -8.81 0.91 1.61
N HIS A 69 -7.69 1.64 1.55
CA HIS A 69 -6.51 1.34 2.36
C HIS A 69 -6.63 1.93 3.76
N ARG A 70 -5.97 1.28 4.73
CA ARG A 70 -5.67 1.88 6.03
C ARG A 70 -4.41 2.70 5.91
N VAL A 71 -4.42 3.89 6.48
CA VAL A 71 -3.29 4.82 6.40
C VAL A 71 -2.82 5.20 7.80
N VAL A 72 -1.53 4.96 8.05
CA VAL A 72 -0.83 5.43 9.25
C VAL A 72 0.07 6.58 8.82
N VAL A 73 -0.18 7.79 9.28
CA VAL A 73 0.68 8.94 9.03
C VAL A 73 1.64 9.12 10.18
N LEU A 74 2.94 9.24 9.89
CA LEU A 74 3.97 9.59 10.87
C LEU A 74 4.64 10.89 10.42
N ASP A 75 4.32 11.99 11.10
CA ASP A 75 4.89 13.31 10.79
C ASP A 75 4.88 14.18 12.05
N PRO A 76 5.95 14.97 12.32
CA PRO A 76 5.96 15.91 13.44
C PRO A 76 4.83 16.95 13.39
N ARG A 77 4.24 17.21 12.21
CA ARG A 77 3.16 18.19 12.01
C ARG A 77 1.74 17.64 12.17
N CYS A 78 1.58 16.36 12.56
CA CYS A 78 0.27 15.78 12.85
C CYS A 78 -0.35 16.26 14.17
N THR A 79 0.24 17.24 14.86
CA THR A 79 -0.19 17.70 16.20
C THR A 79 -1.51 18.47 16.21
N ASP A 80 -1.96 18.99 15.07
CA ASP A 80 -2.97 20.06 15.07
C ASP A 80 -4.36 19.58 14.61
N ASN A 81 -4.52 18.31 14.22
CA ASN A 81 -5.71 17.74 13.57
C ASN A 81 -6.21 18.52 12.32
N GLU A 82 -5.56 19.61 11.92
CA GLU A 82 -6.01 20.45 10.80
C GLU A 82 -5.61 19.85 9.45
N ILE A 83 -4.52 19.09 9.41
CA ILE A 83 -3.93 18.57 8.16
C ILE A 83 -4.93 17.67 7.42
N PHE A 84 -5.59 16.77 8.15
CA PHE A 84 -6.59 15.86 7.61
C PHE A 84 -7.97 16.15 8.20
N LYS A 85 -8.31 17.42 8.43
CA LYS A 85 -9.58 17.84 9.06
C LYS A 85 -10.82 17.18 8.46
N ALA A 86 -10.86 17.05 7.13
CA ALA A 86 -11.97 16.40 6.41
C ALA A 86 -12.10 14.88 6.66
N HIS A 87 -11.07 14.25 7.21
CA HIS A 87 -10.97 12.82 7.53
C HIS A 87 -10.77 12.58 9.04
N GLN A 88 -11.02 13.58 9.89
CA GLN A 88 -10.97 13.41 11.34
C GLN A 88 -11.92 12.30 11.78
N GLY A 89 -11.40 11.36 12.57
CA GLY A 89 -12.18 10.23 13.07
C GLY A 89 -12.48 9.15 12.02
N HIS A 90 -11.87 9.22 10.83
CA HIS A 90 -11.95 8.14 9.84
C HIS A 90 -11.32 6.87 10.43
N GLU A 91 -12.07 5.75 10.47
CA GLU A 91 -11.65 4.52 11.15
C GLU A 91 -10.36 3.90 10.61
N ASP A 92 -10.11 4.13 9.32
CA ASP A 92 -8.90 3.67 8.61
C ASP A 92 -7.76 4.69 8.58
N LEU A 93 -7.89 5.88 9.22
CA LEU A 93 -6.82 6.87 9.32
C LEU A 93 -6.28 6.92 10.75
N ARG A 94 -4.96 6.80 10.87
CA ARG A 94 -4.24 6.97 12.13
C ARG A 94 -3.12 7.98 11.97
N GLU A 95 -3.20 9.08 12.70
CA GLU A 95 -2.17 10.11 12.72
C GLU A 95 -1.27 9.93 13.95
N ILE A 96 0.04 9.89 13.75
CA ILE A 96 1.05 9.74 14.80
C ILE A 96 1.97 10.96 14.74
N PRO A 97 1.82 11.92 15.67
CA PRO A 97 2.76 13.01 15.82
C PRO A 97 4.13 12.47 16.24
N GLY A 98 5.14 12.64 15.40
CA GLY A 98 6.49 12.22 15.74
C GLY A 98 7.45 12.12 14.56
N ASP A 99 8.73 11.94 14.89
CA ASP A 99 9.81 11.78 13.93
C ASP A 99 10.08 10.28 13.69
N PHE A 100 10.21 9.89 12.42
CA PHE A 100 10.57 8.52 12.05
C PHE A 100 12.02 8.16 12.41
N ALA A 101 12.89 9.15 12.63
CA ALA A 101 14.23 8.94 13.14
C ALA A 101 14.23 8.46 14.60
N ASN A 102 13.12 8.61 15.34
CA ASN A 102 12.96 8.04 16.68
C ASN A 102 12.60 6.54 16.58
N PRO A 103 13.44 5.63 17.08
CA PRO A 103 13.20 4.18 16.95
C PRO A 103 11.90 3.70 17.58
N ALA A 104 11.54 4.21 18.76
CA ALA A 104 10.34 3.78 19.49
C ALA A 104 9.07 4.23 18.77
N THR A 105 9.04 5.48 18.28
CA THR A 105 7.93 6.01 17.49
C THR A 105 7.79 5.25 16.18
N LEU A 106 8.90 4.96 15.51
CA LEU A 106 8.90 4.21 14.25
C LEU A 106 8.38 2.78 14.44
N GLU A 107 8.87 2.06 15.45
CA GLU A 107 8.41 0.70 15.77
C GLU A 107 6.90 0.67 16.04
N PHE A 108 6.41 1.65 16.81
CA PHE A 108 4.98 1.81 17.10
C PHE A 108 4.15 2.10 15.85
N ALA A 109 4.69 2.90 14.92
CA ALA A 109 4.01 3.26 13.68
C ALA A 109 3.99 2.11 12.66
N LEU A 110 5.02 1.26 12.64
CA LEU A 110 5.14 0.12 11.72
C LEU A 110 4.27 -1.09 12.09
N LYS A 111 3.75 -1.15 13.32
CA LYS A 111 3.00 -2.30 13.81
C LYS A 111 1.76 -2.59 12.95
N GLY A 112 1.78 -3.72 12.25
CA GLY A 112 0.68 -4.19 11.41
C GLY A 112 0.62 -3.54 10.02
N CYS A 113 1.64 -2.80 9.61
CA CYS A 113 1.74 -2.23 8.27
C CYS A 113 2.13 -3.29 7.24
N ASP A 114 1.43 -3.29 6.10
CA ASP A 114 1.77 -4.09 4.93
C ASP A 114 2.75 -3.36 4.00
N ALA A 115 2.68 -2.02 3.97
CA ALA A 115 3.49 -1.18 3.07
C ALA A 115 4.01 0.08 3.77
N VAL A 116 5.10 0.63 3.23
CA VAL A 116 5.65 1.95 3.58
C VAL A 116 5.75 2.78 2.30
N ILE A 117 5.23 4.00 2.31
CA ILE A 117 5.51 5.04 1.30
C ILE A 117 6.26 6.17 2.00
N HIS A 118 7.57 6.21 1.84
CA HIS A 118 8.45 7.17 2.50
C HIS A 118 8.48 8.50 1.73
N LEU A 119 7.85 9.52 2.32
CA LEU A 119 7.81 10.90 1.81
C LEU A 119 8.57 11.88 2.71
N ALA A 120 9.00 11.46 3.90
CA ALA A 120 9.65 12.33 4.85
C ALA A 120 11.02 12.76 4.32
N SER A 121 11.18 14.07 4.14
CA SER A 121 12.46 14.64 3.79
C SER A 121 12.51 16.10 4.19
N ILE A 122 13.68 16.54 4.67
CA ILE A 122 13.95 17.95 4.93
C ILE A 122 14.52 18.56 3.66
N ARG A 123 13.81 19.55 3.10
CA ARG A 123 14.26 20.35 1.95
C ARG A 123 14.77 21.70 2.41
N GLY A 124 15.88 22.15 1.82
CA GLY A 124 16.22 23.58 1.79
C GLY A 124 15.28 24.32 0.86
N GLY A 125 14.82 25.51 1.27
CA GLY A 125 13.99 26.36 0.41
C GLY A 125 12.68 26.84 1.04
N SER A 126 12.80 27.76 2.02
CA SER A 126 11.75 28.73 2.37
C SER A 126 12.30 29.82 3.30
N GLY A 127 13.41 30.46 2.89
CA GLY A 127 13.94 31.66 3.57
C GLY A 127 14.97 31.42 4.68
N ARG A 128 15.18 30.17 5.10
CA ARG A 128 16.32 29.76 5.94
C ARG A 128 16.80 28.39 5.50
N GLU A 129 18.11 28.27 5.24
CA GLU A 129 18.69 26.97 4.93
C GLU A 129 18.68 26.11 6.20
N PRO A 130 18.13 24.88 6.14
CA PRO A 130 18.19 23.96 7.26
C PRO A 130 19.64 23.58 7.56
N ASP A 131 19.92 23.24 8.81
CA ASP A 131 21.24 22.78 9.23
C ASP A 131 21.63 21.54 8.39
N PRO A 132 22.74 21.57 7.64
CA PRO A 132 23.19 20.44 6.83
C PRO A 132 23.35 19.14 7.63
N ALA A 133 23.71 19.23 8.92
CA ALA A 133 23.81 18.05 9.78
C ALA A 133 22.42 17.43 10.03
N VAL A 134 21.40 18.27 10.26
CA VAL A 134 20.01 17.82 10.44
C VAL A 134 19.45 17.24 9.13
N VAL A 135 19.73 17.89 8.01
CA VAL A 135 19.36 17.38 6.68
C VAL A 135 19.95 15.99 6.49
N LYS A 136 21.26 15.82 6.65
CA LYS A 136 21.94 14.52 6.48
C LYS A 136 21.41 13.46 7.45
N ALA A 137 21.25 13.81 8.72
CA ALA A 137 20.75 12.90 9.74
C ALA A 137 19.37 12.33 9.38
N THR A 138 18.44 13.19 8.97
CA THR A 138 17.08 12.76 8.60
C THR A 138 17.06 12.06 7.24
N ASN A 139 17.69 12.64 6.23
CA ASN A 139 17.52 12.22 4.84
C ASN A 139 18.35 10.99 4.46
N LEU A 140 19.49 10.78 5.10
CA LEU A 140 20.41 9.68 4.80
C LEU A 140 20.56 8.73 5.98
N GLU A 141 20.97 9.25 7.14
CA GLU A 141 21.38 8.39 8.27
C GLU A 141 20.19 7.64 8.89
N ALA A 142 19.01 8.27 8.96
CA ALA A 142 17.78 7.65 9.45
C ALA A 142 17.10 6.72 8.43
N PHE A 143 17.47 6.78 7.15
CA PHE A 143 16.85 5.99 6.09
C PHE A 143 17.15 4.49 6.23
N GLY A 144 18.41 4.12 6.43
CA GLY A 144 18.81 2.71 6.64
C GLY A 144 18.09 2.04 7.83
N PRO A 145 18.06 2.67 9.02
CA PRO A 145 17.25 2.22 10.15
C PRO A 145 15.77 2.03 9.79
N LEU A 146 15.17 2.97 9.05
CA LEU A 146 13.79 2.86 8.60
C LEU A 146 13.55 1.61 7.73
N VAL A 147 14.39 1.38 6.72
CA VAL A 147 14.27 0.22 5.82
C VAL A 147 14.39 -1.09 6.61
N ARG A 148 15.37 -1.17 7.53
CA ARG A 148 15.57 -2.37 8.38
C ARG A 148 14.38 -2.61 9.31
N ALA A 149 13.88 -1.56 9.96
CA ALA A 149 12.72 -1.67 10.85
C ALA A 149 11.46 -2.10 10.08
N ALA A 150 11.23 -1.54 8.89
CA ALA A 150 10.10 -1.93 8.05
C ALA A 150 10.16 -3.42 7.68
N ARG A 151 11.33 -3.90 7.23
CA ARG A 151 11.53 -5.32 6.93
C ARG A 151 11.31 -6.20 8.16
N ALA A 152 11.85 -5.81 9.32
CA ALA A 152 11.68 -6.56 10.57
C ALA A 152 10.22 -6.60 11.04
N ALA A 153 9.43 -5.56 10.76
CA ALA A 153 8.01 -5.49 11.07
C ALA A 153 7.12 -6.32 10.12
N GLY A 154 7.70 -6.97 9.10
CA GLY A 154 6.96 -7.78 8.13
C GLY A 154 6.26 -6.96 7.04
N VAL A 155 6.68 -5.70 6.84
CA VAL A 155 6.28 -4.91 5.67
C VAL A 155 6.63 -5.70 4.41
N LYS A 156 5.76 -5.67 3.40
CA LYS A 156 5.95 -6.37 2.13
C LYS A 156 6.43 -5.43 1.02
N ARG A 157 6.05 -4.16 1.10
CA ARG A 157 6.35 -3.13 0.09
C ARG A 157 6.95 -1.89 0.71
N PHE A 158 8.10 -1.46 0.21
CA PHE A 158 8.75 -0.22 0.61
C PHE A 158 8.95 0.68 -0.60
N LEU A 159 8.31 1.84 -0.61
CA LEU A 159 8.34 2.79 -1.71
C LEU A 159 9.02 4.07 -1.25
N PHE A 160 10.05 4.51 -1.96
CA PHE A 160 10.85 5.68 -1.61
C PHE A 160 10.74 6.79 -2.66
N ALA A 161 10.30 7.98 -2.23
CA ALA A 161 10.23 9.17 -3.06
C ALA A 161 11.59 9.90 -3.17
N SER A 162 12.57 9.28 -3.84
CA SER A 162 13.99 9.68 -3.83
C SER A 162 14.29 11.12 -4.29
N SER A 163 13.51 11.68 -5.20
CA SER A 163 13.80 13.02 -5.74
C SER A 163 13.37 14.17 -4.83
N PHE A 164 12.58 13.97 -3.76
CA PHE A 164 11.86 15.06 -3.10
C PHE A 164 12.50 15.64 -1.84
N GLY A 165 13.80 15.40 -1.57
CA GLY A 165 14.52 16.24 -0.62
C GLY A 165 15.93 15.85 -0.21
N LEU A 166 16.56 14.86 -0.83
CA LEU A 166 17.97 14.59 -0.59
C LEU A 166 18.86 15.72 -1.15
N ALA A 167 19.75 16.25 -0.31
CA ALA A 167 20.71 17.29 -0.67
C ALA A 167 21.92 16.64 -1.37
N GLY A 168 21.92 16.65 -2.71
CA GLY A 168 23.03 16.16 -3.51
C GLY A 168 22.85 14.74 -4.06
N ALA A 169 23.53 14.46 -5.18
CA ALA A 169 23.41 13.20 -5.90
C ALA A 169 23.97 11.98 -5.13
N GLY A 170 24.95 12.20 -4.24
CA GLY A 170 25.59 11.13 -3.44
C GLY A 170 24.65 10.51 -2.39
N ASP A 171 23.87 11.33 -1.69
CA ASP A 171 22.94 10.86 -0.66
C ASP A 171 21.82 10.00 -1.28
N LYS A 172 21.40 10.32 -2.51
CA LYS A 172 20.40 9.55 -3.28
C LYS A 172 20.89 8.15 -3.60
N ALA A 173 22.08 8.06 -4.17
CA ALA A 173 22.69 6.78 -4.51
C ALA A 173 22.87 5.90 -3.25
N GLY A 174 23.23 6.49 -2.11
CA GLY A 174 23.34 5.78 -0.85
C GLY A 174 22.02 5.16 -0.38
N CYS A 175 20.92 5.92 -0.41
CA CYS A 175 19.60 5.40 -0.04
C CYS A 175 19.12 4.30 -1.01
N GLU A 176 19.37 4.46 -2.31
CA GLU A 176 18.98 3.46 -3.30
C GLU A 176 19.79 2.16 -3.18
N GLN A 177 21.09 2.27 -2.90
CA GLN A 177 21.92 1.11 -2.58
C GLN A 177 21.39 0.38 -1.34
N LEU A 178 21.02 1.10 -0.28
CA LEU A 178 20.41 0.50 0.91
C LEU A 178 19.09 -0.22 0.60
N LEU A 179 18.28 0.30 -0.33
CA LEU A 179 17.07 -0.40 -0.77
C LEU A 179 17.41 -1.68 -1.52
N GLU A 180 18.36 -1.63 -2.45
CA GLU A 180 18.82 -2.80 -3.21
C GLU A 180 19.32 -3.90 -2.29
N GLU A 181 20.20 -3.56 -1.34
CA GLU A 181 20.75 -4.49 -0.35
C GLU A 181 19.69 -5.07 0.59
N ALA A 182 18.64 -4.30 0.89
CA ALA A 182 17.57 -4.74 1.79
C ALA A 182 16.58 -5.72 1.15
N ARG A 183 16.52 -5.79 -0.19
CA ARG A 183 15.60 -6.66 -0.93
C ARG A 183 15.69 -8.11 -0.48
N ALA A 184 14.53 -8.75 -0.38
CA ALA A 184 14.42 -10.16 -0.03
C ALA A 184 13.09 -10.73 -0.51
N PRO A 185 12.94 -12.06 -0.61
CA PRO A 185 11.63 -12.68 -0.82
C PRO A 185 10.63 -12.17 0.21
N GLY A 186 9.50 -11.63 -0.28
CA GLY A 186 8.47 -11.03 0.57
C GLY A 186 8.72 -9.59 1.01
N PHE A 187 9.84 -8.96 0.64
CA PHE A 187 10.12 -7.54 0.87
C PHE A 187 10.62 -6.87 -0.41
N VAL A 188 9.70 -6.23 -1.13
CA VAL A 188 9.97 -5.53 -2.40
C VAL A 188 10.17 -4.05 -2.14
N THR A 189 11.23 -3.48 -2.69
CA THR A 189 11.58 -2.07 -2.56
C THR A 189 11.52 -1.37 -3.92
N CYS A 190 10.94 -0.18 -3.99
CA CYS A 190 10.90 0.66 -5.19
C CYS A 190 11.38 2.07 -4.86
N SER A 191 12.18 2.69 -5.75
CA SER A 191 12.50 4.11 -5.69
C SER A 191 11.83 4.84 -6.86
N VAL A 192 11.26 6.00 -6.59
CA VAL A 192 10.69 6.89 -7.61
C VAL A 192 11.57 8.12 -7.72
N ARG A 193 12.04 8.40 -8.93
CA ARG A 193 12.78 9.61 -9.26
C ARG A 193 11.88 10.52 -10.07
N ALA A 194 11.76 11.78 -9.67
CA ALA A 194 11.33 12.80 -10.61
C ALA A 194 12.49 13.02 -11.61
N GLY A 195 12.21 12.88 -12.91
CA GLY A 195 13.20 13.05 -13.96
C GLY A 195 13.83 14.45 -13.97
N ASP A 196 14.95 14.58 -14.70
CA ASP A 196 15.80 15.77 -14.78
C ASP A 196 15.11 17.04 -15.35
N ALA A 197 13.84 16.97 -15.76
CA ALA A 197 13.06 18.12 -16.24
C ALA A 197 12.83 19.23 -15.19
N ARG A 198 13.21 18.97 -13.93
CA ARG A 198 13.04 19.83 -12.75
C ARG A 198 13.75 21.19 -12.77
N GLN A 199 14.42 21.59 -13.84
CA GLN A 199 14.88 22.97 -13.93
C GLN A 199 13.80 23.96 -14.40
N LYS A 200 12.64 23.52 -14.93
CA LYS A 200 11.73 24.45 -15.65
C LYS A 200 10.24 24.46 -15.31
N THR A 201 9.69 23.59 -14.45
CA THR A 201 8.26 23.61 -14.11
C THR A 201 7.99 23.61 -12.60
N PRO A 202 7.11 24.51 -12.07
CA PRO A 202 6.86 24.64 -10.63
C PRO A 202 5.99 23.52 -10.01
N ASP A 203 5.23 22.79 -10.83
CA ASP A 203 4.19 21.90 -10.33
C ASP A 203 4.58 20.44 -10.53
N ILE A 204 4.83 19.76 -9.43
CA ILE A 204 4.95 18.30 -9.38
C ILE A 204 3.57 17.74 -9.74
N ASP A 205 3.48 16.85 -10.75
CA ASP A 205 2.27 16.07 -11.01
C ASP A 205 2.03 15.08 -9.85
N VAL A 206 1.36 15.58 -8.82
CA VAL A 206 1.07 14.81 -7.60
C VAL A 206 0.07 13.69 -7.90
N ASP A 207 -0.87 13.91 -8.82
CA ASP A 207 -1.90 12.92 -9.13
C ASP A 207 -1.31 11.73 -9.89
N GLY A 208 -0.44 11.96 -10.87
CA GLY A 208 0.30 10.89 -11.54
C GLY A 208 1.19 10.09 -10.57
N LEU A 209 1.87 10.78 -9.64
CA LEU A 209 2.66 10.13 -8.61
C LEU A 209 1.81 9.28 -7.65
N VAL A 210 0.62 9.75 -7.28
CA VAL A 210 -0.32 9.01 -6.43
C VAL A 210 -0.87 7.80 -7.18
N ALA A 211 -1.32 7.97 -8.43
CA ALA A 211 -1.81 6.88 -9.28
C ALA A 211 -0.74 5.78 -9.45
N PHE A 212 0.52 6.19 -9.59
CA PHE A 212 1.64 5.28 -9.63
C PHE A 212 1.78 4.47 -8.32
N TYR A 213 1.82 5.15 -7.17
CA TYR A 213 1.90 4.45 -5.87
C TYR A 213 0.74 3.48 -5.64
N LEU A 214 -0.48 3.86 -6.02
CA LEU A 214 -1.66 2.99 -5.94
C LEU A 214 -1.54 1.77 -6.85
N THR A 215 -1.03 1.96 -8.07
CA THR A 215 -0.79 0.87 -9.02
C THR A 215 0.20 -0.14 -8.44
N LEU A 216 1.30 0.35 -7.87
CA LEU A 216 2.30 -0.50 -7.22
C LEU A 216 1.73 -1.30 -6.06
N LEU A 217 0.89 -0.69 -5.22
CA LEU A 217 0.24 -1.38 -4.10
C LEU A 217 -0.72 -2.48 -4.60
N ASN A 218 -1.43 -2.23 -5.70
CA ASN A 218 -2.46 -3.14 -6.22
C ASN A 218 -1.93 -4.32 -7.05
N GLN A 219 -0.62 -4.35 -7.33
CA GLN A 219 0.05 -5.47 -7.99
C GLN A 219 0.93 -6.26 -6.99
N PRO A 220 0.35 -7.09 -6.09
CA PRO A 220 1.05 -7.74 -4.97
C PRO A 220 2.07 -8.81 -5.39
N ASP A 221 1.89 -9.40 -6.57
CA ASP A 221 2.73 -10.50 -7.06
C ASP A 221 3.78 -10.04 -8.08
N THR A 222 3.67 -8.81 -8.57
CA THR A 222 4.64 -8.25 -9.52
C THR A 222 5.90 -7.83 -8.76
N ARG A 223 7.02 -8.45 -9.13
CA ARG A 223 8.35 -7.94 -8.80
C ARG A 223 8.54 -6.64 -9.56
N ILE A 224 8.54 -5.52 -8.84
CA ILE A 224 8.73 -4.20 -9.44
C ILE A 224 10.14 -3.74 -9.11
N ASP A 225 11.04 -4.14 -10.01
CA ASP A 225 12.43 -3.71 -10.00
C ASP A 225 12.56 -2.53 -10.96
N GLY A 226 12.72 -1.33 -10.43
CA GLY A 226 12.89 -0.17 -11.30
C GLY A 226 13.06 1.11 -10.52
N THR A 227 13.99 1.94 -11.01
CA THR A 227 13.90 3.38 -10.86
C THR A 227 12.91 3.85 -11.92
N ILE A 228 11.87 4.55 -11.52
CA ILE A 228 10.99 5.21 -12.49
C ILE A 228 11.35 6.67 -12.54
N ASP A 229 11.78 7.10 -13.72
CA ASP A 229 11.90 8.50 -14.07
C ASP A 229 10.51 9.02 -14.46
N VAL A 230 9.96 9.91 -13.64
CA VAL A 230 8.69 10.57 -13.97
C VAL A 230 8.92 11.42 -15.24
N PRO A 231 8.14 11.20 -16.31
CA PRO A 231 8.27 11.96 -17.56
C PRO A 231 8.02 13.46 -17.34
N ALA A 232 8.70 14.28 -18.14
CA ALA A 232 8.64 15.75 -18.05
C ALA A 232 7.23 16.33 -18.24
N ASP A 233 6.37 15.58 -18.92
CA ASP A 233 5.07 16.04 -19.43
C ASP A 233 3.89 15.48 -18.60
N GLY A 234 4.17 14.82 -17.47
CA GLY A 234 3.16 14.11 -16.68
C GLY A 234 2.87 12.71 -17.22
N TRP A 235 2.10 11.92 -16.47
CA TRP A 235 1.76 10.55 -16.85
C TRP A 235 0.58 10.54 -17.83
N THR A 236 0.72 9.93 -19.01
CA THR A 236 -0.42 9.67 -19.89
C THR A 236 -1.04 8.29 -19.61
N ASP A 237 -2.35 8.13 -19.82
CA ASP A 237 -3.10 6.87 -19.57
C ASP A 237 -2.49 5.63 -20.27
N ALA A 238 -1.69 5.85 -21.33
CA ALA A 238 -1.05 4.80 -22.13
C ALA A 238 0.29 4.27 -21.54
N GLU A 239 0.93 5.01 -20.62
CA GLU A 239 2.29 4.70 -20.12
C GLU A 239 2.31 3.88 -18.82
N THR A 240 1.13 3.51 -18.32
CA THR A 240 0.96 2.48 -17.28
C THR A 240 1.43 1.09 -17.74
N THR A 241 1.71 0.94 -19.04
CA THR A 241 2.24 -0.29 -19.67
C THR A 241 3.69 -0.05 -20.07
N VAL A 242 4.63 -0.53 -19.25
CA VAL A 242 5.94 -1.13 -19.60
C VAL A 242 6.76 -1.18 -18.29
N MET A 243 6.74 -2.34 -17.63
CA MET A 243 7.58 -2.68 -16.47
C MET A 243 8.22 -4.05 -16.71
N GLU A 244 8.74 -4.25 -17.92
CA GLU A 244 9.66 -5.33 -18.24
C GLU A 244 10.88 -4.70 -18.91
N GLN A 245 11.95 -4.54 -18.13
CA GLN A 245 13.38 -4.52 -18.50
C GLN A 245 14.14 -3.87 -17.32
N LYS A 246 15.21 -4.44 -16.77
CA LYS A 246 16.23 -5.30 -17.37
C LYS A 246 17.02 -5.99 -16.24
N ASN A 247 17.07 -7.32 -16.24
CA ASN A 247 18.22 -8.05 -15.68
C ASN A 247 18.87 -8.78 -16.86
N PRO A 248 19.96 -8.29 -17.46
CA PRO A 248 20.81 -9.19 -18.22
C PRO A 248 21.55 -10.09 -17.23
N GLU A 249 21.75 -11.33 -17.64
CA GLU A 249 22.46 -12.41 -16.93
C GLU A 249 23.73 -11.98 -16.18
#